data_AF-A0A356ZAA3-F1
#
_entry.id   AF-A0A356ZAA3-F1
#
_cell.length_a   1.000
_cell.length_b   1.000
_cell.length_c   1.000
_cell.angle_alpha   90.00
_cell.angle_beta   90.00
_cell.angle_gamma   90.00
#
_symmetry.space_group_name_H-M   'P 1'
#
loop_
_entity.id
_entity.type
_entity.pdbx_description
1 polymer ?
#
loop_
_entity_poly.entity_id
_entity_poly.type
_entity_poly.pdbx_seq_one_letter_code
_entity_poly.pdbx_strand_id
1 'polypeptide(L)'
;MKKLFAWITVLLGIWLMITPWLLDYREILPQWHDTVVGLVIIILDLIFIYSKVDHSKNWPHFVNIILGLWLCVSGIVIFGPISAAIRWNEIIVGILLALFSAIATQIIEGRKTYIYTKEGSVLVEMSKMNYKDGIIVMKGKAFGSMPQVMHVRPNEIWNLVGMVPFEIILHMPKLLYLGWKQNKEKVAAKNRC
;
A
#
# COMPACT_ATOMS: atom_id res chain seq x y z
N MET A 1 2.65 -0.51 8.70
CA MET A 1 1.57 -1.45 8.33
C MET A 1 1.88 -2.21 7.05
N LYS A 2 2.35 -1.57 5.97
CA LYS A 2 2.74 -2.26 4.72
C LYS A 2 3.70 -3.45 4.92
N LYS A 3 4.69 -3.32 5.80
CA LYS A 3 5.61 -4.42 6.15
C LYS A 3 4.90 -5.66 6.71
N LEU A 4 3.83 -5.48 7.48
CA LEU A 4 3.06 -6.60 8.04
C LEU A 4 2.33 -7.36 6.92
N PHE A 5 1.73 -6.62 5.97
CA PHE A 5 1.13 -7.23 4.78
C PHE A 5 2.17 -7.93 3.90
N ALA A 6 3.36 -7.35 3.73
CA ALA A 6 4.46 -7.99 3.01
C ALA A 6 4.91 -9.31 3.68
N TRP A 7 4.97 -9.37 5.01
CA TRP A 7 5.24 -10.63 5.71
C TRP A 7 4.16 -11.69 5.48
N ILE A 8 2.88 -11.28 5.44
CA ILE A 8 1.77 -12.19 5.12
C ILE A 8 1.90 -12.72 3.69
N THR A 9 2.24 -11.87 2.72
CA THR A 9 2.41 -12.31 1.32
C THR A 9 3.64 -13.19 1.13
N VAL A 10 4.72 -12.99 1.89
CA VAL A 10 5.85 -13.95 1.98
C VAL A 10 5.37 -15.31 2.48
N LEU A 11 4.56 -15.35 3.54
CA LEU A 11 4.01 -16.61 4.05
C LEU A 11 3.12 -17.31 3.01
N LEU A 12 2.34 -16.56 2.24
CA LEU A 12 1.57 -17.12 1.11
C LEU A 12 2.48 -17.66 -0.01
N GLY A 13 3.59 -16.99 -0.30
CA GLY A 13 4.59 -17.50 -1.25
C GLY A 13 5.25 -18.80 -0.77
N ILE A 14 5.57 -18.89 0.54
CA ILE A 14 6.11 -20.12 1.14
C ILE A 14 5.06 -21.24 1.10
N TRP A 15 3.79 -20.90 1.37
CA TRP A 15 2.69 -21.85 1.23
C TRP A 15 2.61 -22.41 -0.18
N LEU A 16 2.65 -21.58 -1.24
CA LEU A 16 2.66 -22.03 -2.64
C LEU A 16 3.83 -22.93 -2.98
N MET A 17 5.00 -22.71 -2.35
CA MET A 17 6.10 -23.64 -2.53
C MET A 17 5.77 -24.98 -1.90
N ILE A 18 5.18 -25.04 -0.70
CA ILE A 18 4.94 -26.30 0.01
C ILE A 18 3.74 -27.08 -0.57
N THR A 19 2.79 -26.42 -1.21
CA THR A 19 1.55 -27.03 -1.71
C THR A 19 1.72 -28.20 -2.68
N PRO A 20 2.67 -28.22 -3.63
CA PRO A 20 2.81 -29.33 -4.56
C PRO A 20 3.17 -30.66 -3.87
N TRP A 21 3.92 -30.59 -2.76
CA TRP A 21 4.25 -31.75 -1.92
C TRP A 21 3.09 -32.15 -1.00
N LEU A 22 2.31 -31.17 -0.52
CA LEU A 22 1.18 -31.42 0.38
C LEU A 22 -0.03 -32.03 -0.34
N LEU A 23 -0.27 -31.58 -1.57
CA LEU A 23 -1.42 -31.96 -2.40
C LEU A 23 -1.08 -33.07 -3.41
N ASP A 24 0.11 -33.67 -3.31
CA ASP A 24 0.62 -34.77 -4.14
C ASP A 24 0.39 -34.52 -5.65
N TYR A 25 0.92 -33.39 -6.13
CA TYR A 25 0.79 -33.03 -7.53
C TYR A 25 1.47 -34.11 -8.38
N ARG A 26 0.72 -34.82 -9.23
CA ARG A 26 1.29 -35.89 -10.08
C ARG A 26 1.95 -35.36 -11.35
N GLU A 27 1.57 -34.15 -11.74
CA GLU A 27 2.03 -33.51 -12.96
C GLU A 27 3.17 -32.53 -12.68
N ILE A 28 4.16 -32.49 -13.56
CA ILE A 28 5.36 -31.65 -13.42
C ILE A 28 5.02 -30.16 -13.64
N LEU A 29 4.06 -29.86 -14.52
CA LEU A 29 3.71 -28.49 -14.90
C LEU A 29 3.14 -27.67 -13.73
N PRO A 30 2.13 -28.13 -12.97
CA PRO A 30 1.62 -27.41 -11.80
C PRO A 30 2.67 -27.26 -10.70
N GLN A 31 3.55 -28.25 -10.50
CA GLN A 31 4.62 -28.18 -9.49
C GLN A 31 5.58 -27.02 -9.77
N TRP A 32 6.07 -26.93 -11.01
CA TRP A 32 6.99 -25.86 -11.42
C TRP A 32 6.34 -24.49 -11.40
N HIS A 33 5.08 -24.40 -11.83
CA HIS A 33 4.33 -23.15 -11.81
C HIS A 33 4.24 -22.57 -10.39
N ASP A 34 3.75 -23.36 -9.42
CA ASP A 34 3.53 -22.91 -8.04
C ASP A 34 4.85 -22.57 -7.35
N THR A 35 5.90 -23.38 -7.60
CA THR A 35 7.23 -23.16 -7.03
C THR A 35 7.86 -21.87 -7.56
N VAL A 36 7.78 -21.60 -8.87
CA VAL A 36 8.36 -20.40 -9.48
C VAL A 36 7.60 -19.16 -9.06
N VAL A 37 6.26 -19.19 -9.06
CA VAL A 37 5.44 -18.05 -8.65
C VAL A 37 5.65 -17.76 -7.16
N GLY A 38 5.64 -18.79 -6.30
CA GLY A 38 5.94 -18.65 -4.87
C GLY A 38 7.31 -18.03 -4.62
N LEU A 39 8.35 -18.49 -5.33
CA LEU A 39 9.70 -17.94 -5.23
C LEU A 39 9.76 -16.47 -5.64
N VAL A 40 9.11 -16.09 -6.75
CA VAL A 40 9.07 -14.70 -7.23
C VAL A 40 8.40 -13.79 -6.19
N ILE A 41 7.27 -14.21 -5.61
CA ILE A 41 6.57 -13.44 -4.56
C ILE A 41 7.48 -13.23 -3.35
N ILE A 42 8.11 -14.29 -2.85
CA ILE A 42 9.03 -14.23 -1.69
C ILE A 42 10.17 -13.25 -1.97
N ILE A 43 10.81 -13.33 -3.14
CA ILE A 43 11.92 -12.45 -3.51
C ILE A 43 11.47 -11.00 -3.58
N LEU A 44 10.34 -10.71 -4.24
CA LEU A 44 9.82 -9.34 -4.36
C LEU A 44 9.50 -8.73 -3.00
N ASP A 45 8.87 -9.50 -2.12
CA ASP A 45 8.47 -9.02 -0.80
C ASP A 45 9.68 -8.88 0.14
N LEU A 46 10.66 -9.79 0.07
CA LEU A 46 11.92 -9.65 0.81
C LEU A 46 12.68 -8.40 0.36
N ILE A 47 12.78 -8.16 -0.96
CA ILE A 47 13.39 -6.94 -1.49
C ILE A 47 12.66 -5.70 -0.96
N PHE A 48 11.34 -5.72 -0.89
CA PHE A 48 10.55 -4.63 -0.31
C PHE A 48 10.81 -4.43 1.19
N ILE A 49 10.93 -5.51 1.96
CA ILE A 49 11.20 -5.47 3.40
C ILE A 49 12.61 -4.94 3.71
N TYR A 50 13.62 -5.38 2.94
CA TYR A 50 15.03 -5.03 3.13
C TYR A 50 15.43 -3.72 2.46
N SER A 51 14.71 -3.28 1.42
CA SER A 51 14.98 -1.99 0.80
C SER A 51 14.75 -0.85 1.80
N LYS A 52 15.83 -0.15 2.14
CA LYS A 52 15.78 1.18 2.80
C LYS A 52 15.32 2.30 1.85
N VAL A 53 15.18 1.97 0.56
CA VAL A 53 14.79 2.89 -0.52
C VAL A 53 13.33 3.31 -0.32
N ASP A 54 13.10 4.62 -0.41
CA ASP A 54 11.85 5.35 -0.19
C ASP A 54 10.56 4.52 -0.19
N HIS A 55 9.81 4.62 0.94
CA HIS A 55 8.45 4.10 1.20
C HIS A 55 7.36 4.47 0.15
N SER A 56 7.75 5.19 -0.91
CA SER A 56 6.93 5.67 -2.01
C SER A 56 6.69 4.64 -3.11
N LYS A 57 7.57 3.62 -3.26
CA LYS A 57 7.48 2.67 -4.38
C LYS A 57 6.53 1.51 -4.04
N ASN A 58 5.25 1.68 -4.40
CA ASN A 58 4.22 0.63 -4.31
C ASN A 58 4.32 -0.44 -5.43
N TRP A 59 5.36 -0.40 -6.29
CA TRP A 59 5.49 -1.30 -7.44
C TRP A 59 5.52 -2.80 -7.07
N PRO A 60 6.20 -3.25 -6.00
CA PRO A 60 6.19 -4.67 -5.61
C PRO A 60 4.77 -5.18 -5.30
N HIS A 61 3.97 -4.40 -4.58
CA HIS A 61 2.57 -4.74 -4.31
C HIS A 61 1.73 -4.78 -5.59
N PHE A 62 2.00 -3.91 -6.56
CA PHE A 62 1.30 -3.94 -7.85
C PHE A 62 1.61 -5.21 -8.65
N VAL A 63 2.87 -5.66 -8.64
CA VAL A 63 3.27 -6.92 -9.26
C VAL A 63 2.56 -8.09 -8.57
N ASN A 64 2.49 -8.10 -7.24
CA ASN A 64 1.77 -9.15 -6.51
C ASN A 64 0.26 -9.17 -6.80
N ILE A 65 -0.37 -8.02 -7.06
CA ILE A 65 -1.78 -7.98 -7.50
C ILE A 65 -1.93 -8.68 -8.86
N ILE A 66 -1.02 -8.39 -9.81
CA ILE A 66 -1.04 -9.02 -11.14
C ILE A 66 -0.79 -10.52 -11.01
N LEU A 67 0.18 -10.94 -10.18
CA LEU A 67 0.46 -12.35 -9.92
C LEU A 67 -0.73 -13.05 -9.25
N GLY A 68 -1.41 -12.42 -8.29
CA GLY A 68 -2.60 -12.97 -7.66
C GLY A 68 -3.76 -13.15 -8.64
N LEU A 69 -3.95 -12.19 -9.56
CA LEU A 69 -4.93 -12.32 -10.64
C LEU A 69 -4.54 -13.42 -11.62
N TRP A 70 -3.26 -13.54 -11.96
CA TRP A 70 -2.74 -14.61 -12.80
C TRP A 70 -3.01 -15.99 -12.19
N LEU A 71 -2.75 -16.17 -10.88
CA LEU A 71 -3.04 -17.41 -10.15
C LEU A 71 -4.53 -17.80 -10.20
N CYS A 72 -5.42 -16.80 -10.13
CA CYS A 72 -6.86 -17.07 -10.27
C CYS A 72 -7.20 -17.57 -11.69
N VAL A 73 -6.58 -16.98 -12.71
CA VAL A 73 -6.80 -17.36 -14.12
C VAL A 73 -6.17 -18.73 -14.42
N SER A 74 -4.95 -19.00 -13.94
CA SER A 74 -4.29 -20.31 -14.09
C SER A 74 -5.09 -21.43 -13.43
N GLY A 75 -5.58 -21.19 -12.21
CA GLY A 75 -6.42 -22.14 -11.48
C GLY A 75 -7.69 -22.51 -12.25
N ILE A 76 -8.33 -21.55 -12.93
CA ILE A 76 -9.57 -21.79 -13.69
C ILE A 76 -9.28 -22.43 -15.05
N VAL A 77 -8.36 -21.85 -15.82
CA VAL A 77 -8.17 -22.16 -17.25
C VAL A 77 -7.20 -23.32 -17.46
N ILE A 78 -6.09 -23.37 -16.71
CA ILE A 78 -4.98 -24.30 -16.95
C ILE A 78 -5.12 -25.53 -16.07
N PHE A 79 -5.32 -25.34 -14.77
CA PHE A 79 -5.29 -26.42 -13.78
C PHE A 79 -6.68 -26.90 -13.35
N GLY A 80 -7.72 -26.15 -13.70
CA GLY A 80 -9.12 -26.46 -13.42
C GLY A 80 -9.58 -27.84 -13.91
N PRO A 81 -9.17 -28.29 -15.11
CA PRO A 81 -9.51 -29.62 -15.62
C PRO A 81 -8.71 -30.78 -14.99
N ILE A 82 -7.60 -30.51 -14.32
CA ILE A 82 -6.64 -31.53 -13.86
C ILE A 82 -7.02 -32.06 -12.48
N SER A 83 -7.32 -31.15 -11.55
CA SER A 83 -7.70 -31.51 -10.19
C SER A 83 -8.46 -30.39 -9.51
N ALA A 84 -9.56 -30.75 -8.85
CA ALA A 84 -10.35 -29.81 -8.06
C ALA A 84 -9.53 -29.21 -6.90
N ALA A 85 -8.62 -29.99 -6.29
CA ALA A 85 -7.81 -29.52 -5.17
C ALA A 85 -6.80 -28.44 -5.60
N ILE A 86 -6.14 -28.65 -6.74
CA ILE A 86 -5.19 -27.67 -7.31
C ILE A 86 -5.93 -26.39 -7.67
N ARG A 87 -7.10 -26.51 -8.32
CA ARG A 87 -7.94 -25.37 -8.69
C ARG A 87 -8.29 -24.49 -7.48
N TRP A 88 -8.78 -25.10 -6.40
CA TRP A 88 -9.19 -24.33 -5.22
C TRP A 88 -7.99 -23.70 -4.50
N ASN A 89 -6.84 -24.38 -4.43
CA ASN A 89 -5.62 -23.81 -3.88
C ASN A 89 -5.19 -22.55 -4.64
N GLU A 90 -5.10 -22.65 -5.97
CA GLU A 90 -4.71 -21.54 -6.86
C GLU A 90 -5.65 -20.33 -6.72
N ILE A 91 -6.96 -20.57 -6.72
CA ILE A 91 -7.97 -19.51 -6.61
C ILE A 91 -7.92 -18.85 -5.23
N ILE A 92 -7.86 -19.63 -4.15
CA ILE A 92 -7.86 -19.10 -2.78
C ILE A 92 -6.60 -18.27 -2.54
N VAL A 93 -5.43 -18.81 -2.89
CA VAL A 93 -4.15 -18.10 -2.70
C VAL A 93 -4.07 -16.88 -3.60
N GLY A 94 -4.52 -16.98 -4.86
CA GLY A 94 -4.56 -15.85 -5.79
C GLY A 94 -5.42 -14.69 -5.29
N ILE A 95 -6.62 -14.99 -4.76
CA ILE A 95 -7.51 -13.98 -4.16
C ILE A 95 -6.86 -13.34 -2.94
N LEU A 96 -6.32 -14.14 -2.02
CA LEU A 96 -5.67 -13.64 -0.81
C LEU A 96 -4.49 -12.73 -1.15
N LEU A 97 -3.63 -13.15 -2.08
CA LEU A 97 -2.47 -12.39 -2.53
C LEU A 97 -2.88 -11.04 -3.13
N ALA A 98 -3.86 -11.04 -4.03
CA ALA A 98 -4.36 -9.83 -4.68
C ALA A 98 -5.01 -8.88 -3.66
N LEU A 99 -5.81 -9.41 -2.73
CA LEU A 99 -6.52 -8.63 -1.73
C LEU A 99 -5.56 -7.99 -0.73
N PHE A 100 -4.62 -8.74 -0.15
CA PHE A 100 -3.63 -8.19 0.77
C PHE A 100 -2.71 -7.17 0.10
N SER A 101 -2.32 -7.40 -1.15
CA SER A 101 -1.49 -6.47 -1.92
C SER A 101 -2.23 -5.19 -2.31
N ALA A 102 -3.54 -5.28 -2.62
CA ALA A 102 -4.38 -4.12 -2.88
C ALA A 102 -4.54 -3.25 -1.64
N ILE A 103 -4.82 -3.86 -0.48
CA ILE A 103 -4.93 -3.14 0.81
C ILE A 103 -3.60 -2.46 1.15
N ALA A 104 -2.48 -3.16 0.98
CA ALA A 104 -1.15 -2.58 1.22
C ALA A 104 -0.88 -1.34 0.34
N THR A 105 -1.40 -1.33 -0.89
CA THR A 105 -1.29 -0.19 -1.82
C THR A 105 -2.13 1.01 -1.39
N GLN A 106 -3.31 0.78 -0.81
CA GLN A 106 -4.23 1.84 -0.36
C GLN A 106 -3.78 2.54 0.93
N ILE A 107 -2.87 1.93 1.70
CA ILE A 107 -2.27 2.57 2.87
C ILE A 107 -1.31 3.65 2.38
N ILE A 108 -1.83 4.84 2.09
CA ILE A 108 -1.04 6.03 1.80
C ILE A 108 -0.34 6.40 3.10
N GLU A 109 0.96 6.11 3.19
CA GLU A 109 1.76 6.61 4.30
C GLU A 109 1.73 8.14 4.24
N GLY A 110 1.13 8.76 5.27
CA GLY A 110 0.97 10.20 5.35
C GLY A 110 2.31 10.88 5.15
N ARG A 111 2.45 11.60 4.03
CA ARG A 111 3.62 12.44 3.81
C ARG A 111 3.56 13.62 4.77
N LYS A 112 4.72 14.14 5.15
CA LYS A 112 4.81 15.37 5.93
C LYS A 112 4.08 16.49 5.21
N THR A 113 3.10 17.10 5.89
CA THR A 113 2.34 18.23 5.35
C THR A 113 2.83 19.51 6.00
N TYR A 114 3.09 20.53 5.20
CA TYR A 114 3.59 21.83 5.65
C TYR A 114 2.49 22.88 5.45
N ILE A 115 2.21 23.63 6.51
CA ILE A 115 1.36 24.82 6.47
C ILE A 115 2.30 26.02 6.55
N TYR A 116 2.16 26.96 5.62
CA TYR A 116 3.02 28.14 5.50
C TYR A 116 2.33 29.40 6.03
N THR A 117 3.11 30.36 6.52
CA THR A 117 2.66 31.71 6.86
C THR A 117 2.54 32.59 5.61
N LYS A 118 2.00 33.81 5.75
CA LYS A 118 1.98 34.81 4.67
C LYS A 118 3.38 35.21 4.18
N GLU A 119 4.39 35.09 5.05
CA GLU A 119 5.79 35.40 4.76
C GLU A 119 6.54 34.20 4.16
N GLY A 120 5.87 33.06 3.96
CA GLY A 120 6.47 31.84 3.39
C GLY A 120 7.23 30.97 4.39
N SER A 121 7.27 31.34 5.67
CA SER A 121 7.87 30.50 6.72
C SER A 121 6.95 29.31 7.07
N VAL A 122 7.54 28.18 7.50
CA VAL A 122 6.76 26.99 7.89
C VAL A 122 6.14 27.21 9.26
N LEU A 123 4.80 27.31 9.29
CA LEU A 123 4.02 27.47 10.52
C LEU A 123 3.86 26.12 11.25
N VAL A 124 3.45 25.07 10.52
CA VAL A 124 3.20 23.74 11.10
C VAL A 124 3.66 22.66 10.13
N GLU A 125 4.54 21.77 10.60
CA GLU A 125 4.90 20.51 9.94
C GLU A 125 4.13 19.37 10.61
N MET A 126 3.14 18.81 9.93
CA MET A 126 2.41 17.63 10.39
C MET A 126 3.18 16.37 9.99
N SER A 127 3.57 15.56 10.97
CA SER A 127 4.36 14.34 10.75
C SER A 127 3.53 13.05 10.86
N LYS A 128 2.53 13.00 11.75
CA LYS A 128 1.67 11.82 11.93
C LYS A 128 0.27 12.25 12.32
N MET A 129 -0.74 11.55 11.81
CA MET A 129 -2.14 11.69 12.19
C MET A 129 -2.66 10.32 12.62
N ASN A 130 -3.17 10.22 13.84
CA ASN A 130 -3.77 9.00 14.38
C ASN A 130 -5.19 9.32 14.87
N TYR A 131 -6.06 8.33 14.80
CA TYR A 131 -7.35 8.36 15.48
C TYR A 131 -7.24 7.51 16.75
N LYS A 132 -7.60 8.07 17.91
CA LYS A 132 -7.57 7.35 19.18
C LYS A 132 -8.75 7.83 20.04
N ASP A 133 -9.52 6.92 20.60
CA ASP A 133 -10.58 7.24 21.58
C ASP A 133 -11.57 8.32 21.12
N GLY A 134 -11.99 8.29 19.85
CA GLY A 134 -12.94 9.27 19.32
C GLY A 134 -12.33 10.61 18.89
N ILE A 135 -11.03 10.85 19.12
CA ILE A 135 -10.33 12.10 18.79
C ILE A 135 -9.23 11.87 17.74
N ILE A 136 -9.03 12.88 16.88
CA ILE A 136 -7.91 12.89 15.93
C ILE A 136 -6.71 13.54 16.62
N VAL A 137 -5.62 12.81 16.73
CA VAL A 137 -4.35 13.25 17.32
C VAL A 137 -3.34 13.46 16.20
N MET A 138 -2.92 14.71 16.03
CA MET A 138 -1.92 15.11 15.04
C MET A 138 -0.62 15.43 15.77
N LYS A 139 0.48 14.81 15.35
CA LYS A 139 1.82 15.12 15.86
C LYS A 139 2.58 15.90 14.81
N GLY A 140 3.18 17.00 15.21
CA GLY A 140 3.91 17.87 14.31
C GLY A 140 4.91 18.77 15.02
N LYS A 141 5.52 19.66 14.24
CA LYS A 141 6.36 20.75 14.74
C LYS A 141 5.72 22.08 14.39
N ALA A 142 5.47 22.92 15.37
CA ALA A 142 5.09 24.31 15.16
C ALA A 142 6.37 25.16 15.02
N PHE A 143 6.34 26.18 14.17
CA PHE A 143 7.45 27.11 13.93
C PHE A 143 8.80 26.39 13.72
N GLY A 144 8.78 25.32 12.90
CA GLY A 144 9.95 24.53 12.53
C GLY A 144 10.42 23.53 13.59
N SER A 145 10.65 23.95 14.84
CA SER A 145 11.35 23.11 15.84
C SER A 145 10.54 22.76 17.08
N MET A 146 9.40 23.40 17.35
CA MET A 146 8.63 23.18 18.57
C MET A 146 7.72 21.95 18.43
N PRO A 147 8.05 20.78 19.03
CA PRO A 147 7.23 19.59 18.88
C PRO A 147 5.89 19.79 19.61
N GLN A 148 4.78 19.62 18.90
CA GLN A 148 3.45 19.80 19.46
C GLN A 148 2.54 18.65 19.04
N VAL A 149 1.69 18.23 19.99
CA VAL A 149 0.60 17.29 19.76
C VAL A 149 -0.69 18.09 19.75
N MET A 150 -1.39 18.08 18.62
CA MET A 150 -2.64 18.80 18.39
C MET A 150 -3.79 17.80 18.44
N HIS A 151 -4.80 18.10 19.24
CA HIS A 151 -5.99 17.27 19.37
C HIS A 151 -7.17 17.95 18.67
N VAL A 152 -7.83 17.24 17.75
CA VAL A 152 -9.05 17.70 17.10
C VAL A 152 -10.20 16.87 17.64
N ARG A 153 -11.14 17.53 18.33
CA ARG A 153 -12.35 16.91 18.86
C ARG A 153 -13.42 16.82 17.76
N PRO A 154 -14.38 15.87 17.85
CA PRO A 154 -15.45 15.73 16.85
C PRO A 154 -16.21 17.03 16.56
N ASN A 155 -16.52 17.83 17.58
CA ASN A 155 -17.20 19.12 17.39
C ASN A 155 -16.36 20.12 16.57
N GLU A 156 -15.04 20.10 16.73
CA GLU A 156 -14.15 20.94 15.92
C GLU A 156 -14.12 20.48 14.47
N ILE A 157 -14.24 19.18 14.19
CA ILE A 157 -14.35 18.66 12.82
C ILE A 157 -15.62 19.21 12.16
N TRP A 158 -16.74 19.24 12.88
CA TRP A 158 -17.99 19.82 12.37
C TRP A 158 -17.85 21.32 12.07
N ASN A 159 -17.23 22.06 13.00
CA ASN A 159 -16.94 23.49 12.80
C ASN A 159 -16.04 23.72 11.58
N LEU A 160 -14.99 22.90 11.42
CA LEU A 160 -14.08 22.97 10.28
C LEU A 160 -14.82 22.77 8.95
N VAL A 161 -15.73 21.79 8.87
CA VAL A 161 -16.55 21.57 7.66
C VAL A 161 -17.41 22.80 7.35
N GLY A 162 -18.00 23.43 8.37
CA GLY A 162 -18.75 24.67 8.21
C GLY A 162 -17.92 25.86 7.73
N MET A 163 -16.61 25.88 8.01
CA MET A 163 -15.70 26.93 7.55
C MET A 163 -15.23 26.76 6.11
N VAL A 164 -15.35 25.56 5.51
CA VAL A 164 -14.93 25.33 4.13
C VAL A 164 -16.02 25.81 3.18
N PRO A 165 -15.81 26.90 2.42
CA PRO A 165 -16.79 27.36 1.44
C PRO A 165 -16.94 26.34 0.31
N PHE A 166 -18.14 26.27 -0.25
CA PHE A 166 -18.47 25.36 -1.35
C PHE A 166 -17.54 25.53 -2.57
N GLU A 167 -17.03 26.75 -2.79
CA GLU A 167 -16.07 27.05 -3.87
C GLU A 167 -14.77 26.24 -3.76
N ILE A 168 -14.26 26.01 -2.54
CA ILE A 168 -13.06 25.20 -2.32
C ILE A 168 -13.34 23.73 -2.63
N ILE A 169 -14.53 23.23 -2.25
CA ILE A 169 -14.95 21.86 -2.53
C ILE A 169 -15.00 21.61 -4.05
N LEU A 170 -15.49 22.59 -4.81
CA LEU A 170 -15.53 22.52 -6.28
C LEU A 170 -14.14 22.57 -6.92
N HIS A 171 -13.20 23.34 -6.36
CA HIS A 171 -11.83 23.47 -6.88
C HIS A 171 -10.86 22.39 -6.37
N MET A 172 -11.25 21.63 -5.36
CA MET A 172 -10.46 20.57 -4.74
C MET A 172 -9.87 19.56 -5.76
N PRO A 173 -10.64 19.06 -6.76
CA PRO A 173 -10.09 18.16 -7.78
C PRO A 173 -8.91 18.78 -8.57
N LYS A 174 -9.02 20.07 -8.93
CA LYS A 174 -7.97 20.81 -9.64
C LYS A 174 -6.74 20.99 -8.75
N LEU A 175 -6.93 21.34 -7.48
CA LEU A 175 -5.84 21.48 -6.51
C LEU A 175 -5.09 20.17 -6.28
N LEU A 176 -5.82 19.06 -6.13
CA LEU A 176 -5.24 17.72 -6.00
C LEU A 176 -4.42 17.34 -7.24
N TYR A 177 -4.92 17.65 -8.44
CA TYR A 177 -4.20 17.40 -9.69
C TYR A 177 -2.89 18.22 -9.78
N LEU A 178 -2.95 19.52 -9.46
CA LEU A 178 -1.76 20.38 -9.44
C LEU A 178 -0.72 19.90 -8.42
N GLY A 179 -1.16 19.51 -7.22
CA GLY A 179 -0.29 18.94 -6.19
C GLY A 179 0.37 17.63 -6.63
N TRP A 180 -0.36 16.76 -7.32
CA TRP A 180 0.19 15.53 -7.88
C TRP A 180 1.29 15.80 -8.92
N LYS A 181 1.06 16.76 -9.82
CA LYS A 181 2.03 17.15 -10.86
C LYS A 181 3.33 17.71 -10.24
N GLN A 182 3.20 18.68 -9.34
CA GLN A 182 4.36 19.29 -8.67
C GLN A 182 5.18 18.27 -7.86
N ASN A 183 4.51 17.29 -7.25
CA ASN A 183 5.20 16.25 -6.50
C ASN A 183 5.99 15.29 -7.42
N LYS A 184 5.46 14.95 -8.60
CA LYS A 184 6.20 14.18 -9.61
C LYS A 184 7.47 14.91 -10.05
N GLU A 185 7.37 16.21 -10.29
CA GLU A 185 8.50 17.06 -10.70
C GLU A 185 9.57 17.18 -9.59
N LYS A 186 9.17 17.38 -8.33
CA LYS A 186 10.10 17.41 -7.19
C LYS A 186 10.84 16.09 -6.98
N VAL A 187 10.16 14.95 -7.13
CA VAL A 187 10.80 13.62 -7.04
C VAL A 187 11.77 13.40 -8.20
N ALA A 188 11.40 13.82 -9.42
CA ALA A 188 12.28 13.72 -10.58
C ALA A 188 13.54 14.61 -10.44
N ALA A 189 13.42 15.80 -9.86
CA ALA A 189 14.55 16.68 -9.58
C ALA A 189 15.47 16.12 -8.49
N LYS A 190 14.91 15.59 -7.40
CA LYS A 190 15.69 14.98 -6.29
C LYS A 190 16.53 13.77 -6.76
N ASN A 191 16.07 13.02 -7.75
CA ASN A 191 16.77 11.85 -8.28
C ASN A 191 17.87 12.20 -9.31
N ARG A 192 18.01 13.46 -9.70
CA ARG A 192 19.06 13.95 -10.62
C ARG A 192 20.24 14.61 -9.89
N CYS A 193 20.12 14.84 -8.58
CA CYS A 193 21.20 15.32 -7.70
C CYS A 193 21.78 14.14 -6.93
#